data_AF-A0AAP8KKF8-F1
#
_entry.id   AF-A0AAP8KKF8-F1
#
_cell.length_a   1.000
_cell.length_b   1.000
_cell.length_c   1.000
_cell.angle_alpha   90.00
_cell.angle_beta   90.00
_cell.angle_gamma   90.00
#
_symmetry.space_group_name_H-M   'P 1'
#
loop_
_entity.id
_entity.type
_entity.pdbx_description
1 polymer ?
#
loop_
_entity_poly.entity_id
_entity_poly.type
_entity_poly.pdbx_seq_one_letter_code
_entity_poly.pdbx_strand_id
1 'polypeptide(L)' 'LNIDRIISAAQITGANAIHPGYGFLSESTKFAQTVEEQGIAFIGPTKKTMEMMGDKITARQTVHHAGVPVIPGSNGAV' A
#
# COMPACT_ATOMS: atom_id res chain seq x y z
N LEU A 1 7.03 -3.79 13.74
CA LEU A 1 5.56 -3.61 13.70
C LEU A 1 4.91 -4.98 13.63
N ASN A 2 3.79 -5.21 14.31
CA ASN A 2 3.17 -6.54 14.44
C ASN A 2 1.78 -6.54 13.80
N ILE A 3 1.67 -7.11 12.60
CA ILE A 3 0.42 -7.14 11.82
C ILE A 3 -0.61 -8.03 12.53
N ASP A 4 -0.22 -9.23 12.94
CA ASP A 4 -1.14 -10.22 13.52
C ASP A 4 -1.87 -9.67 14.74
N ARG A 5 -1.15 -8.99 15.65
CA ARG A 5 -1.75 -8.36 16.84
C ARG A 5 -2.73 -7.23 16.50
N ILE A 6 -2.46 -6.46 15.45
CA ILE A 6 -3.36 -5.38 15.00
C ILE A 6 -4.65 -5.97 14.43
N ILE A 7 -4.54 -7.00 13.60
CA ILE A 7 -5.68 -7.73 13.04
C ILE A 7 -6.52 -8.36 14.16
N SER A 8 -5.89 -9.05 15.11
CA SER A 8 -6.61 -9.64 16.25
C SER A 8 -7.38 -8.58 17.05
N ALA A 9 -6.79 -7.40 17.28
CA ALA A 9 -7.48 -6.32 17.97
C ALA A 9 -8.72 -5.83 17.19
N ALA A 10 -8.61 -5.68 15.87
CA ALA A 10 -9.74 -5.29 15.02
C ALA A 10 -10.86 -6.34 15.03
N GLN A 11 -10.52 -7.63 14.99
CA GLN A 11 -11.50 -8.73 15.08
C GLN A 11 -12.21 -8.77 16.43
N ILE A 12 -11.47 -8.69 17.54
CA ILE A 12 -12.04 -8.73 18.91
C ILE A 12 -13.00 -7.57 19.15
N THR A 13 -12.69 -6.39 18.60
CA THR A 13 -13.49 -5.18 18.75
C THR A 13 -14.66 -5.09 17.76
N GLY A 14 -14.69 -5.96 16.74
CA GLY A 14 -15.70 -5.91 15.69
C GLY A 14 -15.53 -4.72 14.74
N ALA A 15 -14.32 -4.20 14.57
CA ALA A 15 -14.04 -3.07 13.71
C ALA A 15 -14.29 -3.42 12.23
N ASN A 16 -14.96 -2.53 11.49
CA ASN A 16 -15.26 -2.75 10.07
C ASN A 16 -14.15 -2.26 9.13
N ALA A 17 -13.26 -1.39 9.61
CA ALA A 17 -12.20 -0.80 8.80
C ALA A 17 -10.96 -0.46 9.61
N ILE A 18 -9.80 -0.42 8.95
CA ILE A 18 -8.54 0.06 9.52
C ILE A 18 -7.97 1.18 8.65
N HIS A 19 -7.74 2.34 9.26
CA HIS A 19 -7.00 3.44 8.66
C HIS A 19 -5.54 3.39 9.14
N PRO A 20 -4.53 3.22 8.26
CA PRO A 20 -3.15 3.04 8.70
C PRO A 20 -2.42 4.35 9.03
N GLY A 21 -3.00 5.50 8.66
CA GLY A 21 -2.38 6.81 8.86
C GLY A 21 -1.24 7.01 7.86
N TYR A 22 -0.09 7.47 8.35
CA TYR A 22 1.13 7.67 7.56
C TYR A 22 2.33 7.02 8.27
N GLY A 23 3.36 6.65 7.51
CA GLY A 23 4.47 5.85 8.02
C GLY A 23 4.02 4.46 8.49
N PHE A 24 4.88 3.76 9.25
CA PHE A 24 4.61 2.42 9.77
C PHE A 24 4.15 1.41 8.72
N LEU A 25 2.85 1.04 8.72
CA LEU A 25 2.26 0.04 7.82
C LEU A 25 1.42 0.67 6.70
N SER A 26 1.36 2.00 6.60
CA SER A 26 0.55 2.71 5.58
C SER A 26 0.92 2.37 4.15
N GLU A 27 2.19 2.05 3.89
CA GLU A 27 2.69 1.63 2.57
C GLU A 27 2.99 0.12 2.49
N SER A 28 2.58 -0.67 3.50
CA SER A 28 2.80 -2.10 3.52
C SER A 28 1.73 -2.84 2.72
N THR A 29 2.08 -3.30 1.52
CA THR A 29 1.22 -4.14 0.66
C THR A 29 0.72 -5.39 1.39
N LYS A 30 1.61 -6.02 2.17
CA LYS A 30 1.28 -7.17 3.01
C LYS A 30 0.20 -6.82 4.04
N PHE A 31 0.31 -5.68 4.71
CA PHE A 31 -0.68 -5.27 5.70
C PHE A 31 -2.04 -5.01 5.05
N ALA A 32 -2.09 -4.21 3.98
CA ALA A 32 -3.33 -3.93 3.26
C ALA A 32 -4.04 -5.21 2.81
N GLN A 33 -3.28 -6.14 2.21
CA GLN A 33 -3.81 -7.43 1.79
C GLN A 33 -4.36 -8.25 2.96
N THR A 34 -3.61 -8.37 4.06
CA THR A 34 -4.08 -9.13 5.23
C THR A 34 -5.34 -8.51 5.86
N VAL A 35 -5.46 -7.18 5.89
CA VAL A 35 -6.67 -6.51 6.38
C VAL A 35 -7.89 -6.90 5.52
N GLU A 36 -7.75 -6.80 4.20
CA GLU A 36 -8.81 -7.15 3.25
C GLU A 36 -9.18 -8.65 3.29
N GLU A 37 -8.20 -9.55 3.38
CA GLU A 37 -8.41 -11.01 3.48
C GLU A 37 -9.17 -11.42 4.75
N GLN A 38 -9.10 -10.62 5.81
CA GLN A 38 -9.82 -10.85 7.07
C GLN A 38 -11.21 -10.21 7.06
N GLY A 39 -11.67 -9.70 5.91
CA GLY A 39 -12.99 -9.08 5.75
C GLY A 39 -13.11 -7.70 6.38
N ILE A 40 -11.98 -7.06 6.70
CA ILE A 40 -11.92 -5.70 7.25
C ILE A 40 -11.57 -4.75 6.11
N ALA A 41 -12.23 -3.59 6.02
CA ALA A 41 -11.92 -2.62 4.98
C ALA A 41 -10.58 -1.91 5.27
N PHE A 42 -9.64 -1.97 4.33
CA PHE A 42 -8.43 -1.15 4.40
C PHE A 42 -8.72 0.25 3.86
N ILE A 43 -8.54 1.29 4.68
CA ILE A 43 -8.74 2.68 4.23
C ILE A 43 -7.43 3.15 3.58
N GLY A 44 -7.32 2.91 2.28
CA GLY A 44 -6.14 3.25 1.49
C GLY A 44 -6.21 2.70 0.06
N PRO A 45 -5.12 2.82 -0.71
CA PRO A 45 -5.02 2.21 -2.02
C PRO A 45 -5.02 0.68 -1.95
N THR A 46 -5.43 0.03 -3.05
CA THR A 46 -5.35 -1.44 -3.18
C THR A 46 -3.90 -1.91 -3.21
N LYS A 47 -3.65 -3.18 -2.87
CA LYS A 47 -2.33 -3.82 -3.00
C LYS A 47 -1.69 -3.53 -4.37
N LYS A 48 -2.45 -3.68 -5.46
CA LYS A 48 -1.95 -3.45 -6.83
C LYS A 48 -1.47 -2.02 -7.03
N THR A 49 -2.23 -1.04 -6.55
CA THR A 49 -1.84 0.37 -6.62
C THR A 49 -0.61 0.65 -5.77
N MET A 50 -0.50 0.04 -4.58
CA MET A 50 0.66 0.16 -3.71
C MET A 50 1.93 -0.45 -4.33
N GLU A 51 1.84 -1.62 -4.98
CA GLU A 51 2.96 -2.24 -5.68
C GLU A 51 3.42 -1.40 -6.88
N MET A 52 2.46 -0.80 -7.60
CA MET A 52 2.73 0.07 -8.74
C MET A 52 3.42 1.38 -8.36
N MET A 53 3.09 1.93 -7.18
CA MET A 53 3.51 3.27 -6.78
C MET A 53 4.54 3.30 -5.63
N GLY A 54 4.73 2.20 -4.91
CA GLY A 54 5.61 2.12 -3.74
C GLY A 54 7.10 2.10 -4.09
N ASP A 55 7.44 1.64 -5.29
CA ASP A 55 8.79 1.72 -5.83
C ASP A 55 8.92 2.89 -6.81
N LYS A 56 9.92 3.76 -6.61
CA LYS A 56 10.09 4.98 -7.42
C LYS A 56 10.35 4.68 -8.90
N ILE A 57 11.02 3.57 -9.22
CA ILE A 57 11.33 3.20 -10.61
C ILE A 57 10.04 2.75 -11.29
N THR A 58 9.31 1.84 -10.67
CA THR A 58 8.04 1.29 -11.15
C THR A 58 6.98 2.40 -11.26
N ALA A 59 6.91 3.29 -10.28
CA ALA A 59 6.02 4.44 -10.28
C ALA A 59 6.33 5.38 -11.45
N ARG A 60 7.61 5.73 -11.65
CA ARG A 60 8.07 6.58 -12.76
C ARG A 60 7.73 5.96 -14.11
N GLN A 61 7.99 4.67 -14.29
CA GLN A 61 7.62 3.96 -15.51
C GLN A 61 6.11 4.00 -15.70
N THR A 62 5.32 3.71 -14.68
CA THR A 62 3.85 3.72 -14.74
C THR A 62 3.33 5.08 -15.22
N VAL A 63 3.77 6.17 -14.60
CA VAL A 63 3.29 7.51 -14.96
C VAL A 63 3.76 7.93 -16.36
N HIS A 64 4.97 7.53 -16.78
CA HIS A 64 5.45 7.76 -18.13
C HIS A 64 4.60 7.02 -19.18
N HIS A 65 4.25 5.74 -18.94
CA HIS A 65 3.36 4.98 -19.81
C HIS A 65 1.95 5.55 -19.86
N ALA A 66 1.49 6.20 -18.79
CA ALA A 66 0.23 6.92 -18.75
C ALA A 66 0.27 8.28 -19.49
N GLY A 67 1.40 8.64 -20.12
CA GLY A 67 1.57 9.89 -20.87
C GLY A 67 1.86 11.10 -19.98
N VAL A 68 2.17 10.91 -18.70
CA VAL A 68 2.51 12.00 -17.78
C VAL A 68 3.98 12.39 -17.99
N PRO A 69 4.30 13.69 -18.17
CA PRO A 69 5.68 14.15 -18.24
C PRO A 69 6.47 13.81 -16.97
N VAL A 70 7.64 13.18 -17.13
CA VAL A 70 8.56 12.85 -16.04
C VAL A 70 9.86 13.62 -16.15
N ILE A 71 10.47 13.95 -15.02
CA ILE A 71 11.78 14.60 -14.97
C ILE A 71 12.82 13.65 -15.59
N PRO A 72 13.71 14.09 -16.51
CA PRO A 72 14.78 13.24 -17.05
C PRO A 72 15.63 12.60 -15.95
N GLY A 73 15.98 11.32 -16.09
CA GLY A 73 16.69 10.54 -15.07
C GLY A 73 17.11 9.18 -15.60
N SER A 74 17.72 8.34 -14.77
CA SER A 74 18.13 6.99 -15.16
C SER A 74 16.93 6.13 -15.58
N ASN A 75 17.15 5.21 -16.52
CA ASN A 75 16.12 4.29 -17.03
C ASN A 75 15.84 3.09 -16.10
N GLY A 76 16.51 3.01 -14.95
CA GLY A 76 16.40 1.90 -14.01
C GLY A 76 17.13 2.19 -12.70
N ALA A 77 17.26 1.15 -11.87
CA ALA A 77 17.99 1.21 -10.61
C ALA A 77 19.44 1.64 -10.87
N VAL A 78 19.92 2.57 -10.05
CA VAL A 78 21.30 3.06 -10.00
C VAL A 78 21.86 2.85 -8.60
#